data_AF-A0A2W5XT13-F1
#
_entry.id   AF-A0A2W5XT13-F1
#
_cell.length_a   1.000
_cell.length_b   1.000
_cell.length_c   1.000
_cell.angle_alpha   90.00
_cell.angle_beta   90.00
_cell.angle_gamma   90.00
#
_symmetry.space_group_name_H-M   'P 1'
#
loop_
_entity.id
_entity.type
_entity.pdbx_description
1 polymer ?
#
loop_
_entity_poly.entity_id
_entity_poly.type
_entity_poly.pdbx_seq_one_letter_code
_entity_poly.pdbx_strand_id
1 'polypeptide(L)'
;MRHADQDQLRDRPGRLPAASRSPLRRTRPRVAPRSRRPRQERGQSLVEFALILPIFVMLLLSLMEFAITFSTLLNINFASRDATLIAAEAGDGAGADCAILQMVEKDLDSPTQKARIQQVRIYWSGTNGNELAANVYLRSGSTTCTYASGTSVTVPYTASSTGYPASARCTVINGCGGSHPGLDTVGVLIAYRHAWLTPLPAIVQLPAGGIDITRSNAMRMEPTL
;
A
#
# COMPACT_ATOMS: atom_id res chain seq x y z
N MET A 1 -15.53 88.01 -86.87
CA MET A 1 -14.66 89.15 -87.26
C MET A 1 -14.25 89.85 -85.98
N ARG A 2 -13.04 90.33 -85.74
CA ARG A 2 -11.72 90.34 -86.41
C ARG A 2 -10.82 91.02 -85.34
N HIS A 3 -9.55 90.66 -85.32
CA HIS A 3 -8.40 91.50 -84.90
C HIS A 3 -8.39 92.02 -83.44
N ALA A 4 -7.46 91.61 -82.58
CA ALA A 4 -6.00 91.78 -82.65
C ALA A 4 -5.58 93.25 -82.82
N ASP A 5 -5.08 93.85 -81.74
CA ASP A 5 -4.12 94.96 -81.65
C ASP A 5 -4.27 95.64 -80.28
N GLN A 6 -3.28 96.26 -79.67
CA GLN A 6 -1.82 96.26 -79.74
C GLN A 6 -1.41 97.15 -78.55
N ASP A 7 -0.19 96.93 -78.07
CA ASP A 7 0.71 97.95 -77.55
C ASP A 7 0.56 98.64 -76.17
N GLN A 8 1.73 98.58 -75.52
CA GLN A 8 2.44 99.66 -74.83
C GLN A 8 2.21 99.93 -73.33
N LEU A 9 3.08 99.29 -72.56
CA LEU A 9 4.18 99.92 -71.81
C LEU A 9 3.83 101.13 -70.92
N ARG A 10 3.70 100.89 -69.61
CA ARG A 10 4.09 101.90 -68.61
C ARG A 10 4.59 101.28 -67.32
N ASP A 11 5.75 101.81 -66.94
CA ASP A 11 6.66 101.49 -65.85
C ASP A 11 6.13 101.96 -64.47
N ARG A 12 6.75 101.44 -63.39
CA ARG A 12 6.83 101.91 -61.98
C ARG A 12 6.00 101.17 -60.88
N PRO A 13 6.49 101.12 -59.61
CA PRO A 13 7.18 99.93 -59.12
C PRO A 13 6.64 99.41 -57.75
N GLY A 14 7.15 98.25 -57.33
CA GLY A 14 7.43 97.96 -55.92
C GLY A 14 6.26 97.82 -54.95
N ARG A 15 5.74 96.59 -54.82
CA ARG A 15 5.23 96.09 -53.54
C ARG A 15 5.54 94.60 -53.40
N LEU A 16 6.47 94.29 -52.51
CA LEU A 16 6.73 92.94 -52.02
C LEU A 16 5.45 92.38 -51.36
N PRO A 17 4.92 91.22 -51.77
CA PRO A 17 3.86 90.57 -51.02
C PRO A 17 4.46 89.87 -49.79
N ALA A 18 3.97 90.27 -48.61
CA ALA A 18 4.24 89.57 -47.36
C ALA A 18 3.75 88.11 -47.48
N ALA A 19 4.67 87.20 -47.17
CA ALA A 19 4.50 85.77 -47.31
C ALA A 19 3.27 85.24 -46.55
N SER A 20 2.43 84.54 -47.31
CA SER A 20 1.46 83.56 -46.83
C SER A 20 2.15 82.59 -45.86
N ARG A 21 1.70 82.58 -44.60
CA ARG A 21 2.05 81.55 -43.63
C ARG A 21 0.78 80.80 -43.25
N SER A 22 0.51 79.77 -44.03
CA SER A 22 -0.42 78.68 -43.70
C SER A 22 -0.06 78.12 -42.32
N PRO A 23 -1.01 77.99 -41.37
CA PRO A 23 -0.74 77.28 -40.14
C PRO A 23 -0.58 75.78 -40.46
N LEU A 24 0.63 75.26 -40.29
CA LEU A 24 0.90 73.83 -40.31
C LEU A 24 0.03 73.14 -39.26
N ARG A 25 -0.99 72.46 -39.76
CA ARG A 25 -1.88 71.56 -39.03
C ARG A 25 -1.04 70.45 -38.38
N ARG A 26 -0.69 70.67 -37.12
CA ARG A 26 0.04 69.74 -36.25
C ARG A 26 -0.83 68.52 -35.99
N THR A 27 -0.74 67.52 -36.86
CA THR A 27 -1.35 66.20 -36.65
C THR A 27 -0.65 65.55 -35.46
N ARG A 28 -1.34 65.51 -34.32
CA ARG A 28 -0.91 64.73 -33.16
C ARG A 28 -0.86 63.26 -33.58
N PRO A 29 0.23 62.50 -33.33
CA PRO A 29 0.20 61.07 -33.52
C PRO A 29 -0.80 60.49 -32.52
N ARG A 30 -1.87 59.88 -33.05
CA ARG A 30 -2.86 59.15 -32.25
C ARG A 30 -2.18 57.87 -31.78
N VAL A 31 -1.69 57.86 -30.54
CA VAL A 31 -1.21 56.64 -29.88
C VAL A 31 -2.38 55.66 -29.88
N ALA A 32 -2.30 54.60 -30.69
CA ALA A 32 -3.29 53.54 -30.68
C ALA A 32 -3.28 52.89 -29.29
N PRO A 33 -4.44 52.64 -28.66
CA PRO A 33 -4.48 51.89 -27.41
C PRO A 33 -3.91 50.51 -27.69
N ARG A 34 -2.82 50.18 -26.99
CA ARG A 34 -2.21 48.86 -27.00
C ARG A 34 -3.26 47.89 -26.47
N SER A 35 -3.95 47.21 -27.38
CA SER A 35 -4.88 46.12 -27.08
C SER A 35 -4.21 45.16 -26.11
N ARG A 36 -4.59 45.24 -24.83
CA ARG A 36 -4.28 44.21 -23.85
C ARG A 36 -5.11 43.02 -24.27
N ARG A 37 -4.50 42.08 -25.00
CA ARG A 37 -5.09 40.76 -25.23
C ARG A 37 -5.54 40.22 -23.87
N PRO A 38 -6.79 39.75 -23.69
CA PRO A 38 -7.17 38.98 -22.52
C PRO A 38 -6.47 37.62 -22.61
N ARG A 39 -5.18 37.61 -22.25
CA ARG A 39 -4.46 36.42 -21.83
C ARG A 39 -4.79 36.28 -20.35
N GLN A 40 -5.61 35.31 -19.94
CA GLN A 40 -5.31 34.53 -18.72
C GLN A 40 -6.31 33.41 -18.40
N GLU A 41 -7.55 33.39 -18.91
CA GLU A 41 -8.56 32.53 -18.23
C GLU A 41 -8.58 31.06 -18.69
N ARG A 42 -8.17 30.74 -19.91
CA ARG A 42 -8.34 29.38 -20.48
C ARG A 42 -7.34 28.33 -19.97
N GLY A 43 -6.36 28.71 -19.14
CA GLY A 43 -5.37 27.79 -18.57
C GLY A 43 -5.33 27.75 -17.04
N GLN A 44 -6.06 28.65 -16.37
CA GLN A 44 -6.00 28.78 -14.92
C GLN A 44 -6.64 27.59 -14.20
N SER A 45 -7.80 27.13 -14.67
CA SER A 45 -8.51 25.97 -14.11
C SER A 45 -7.72 24.66 -14.21
N LEU A 46 -6.93 24.50 -15.27
CA LEU A 46 -6.07 23.33 -15.46
C LEU A 46 -4.93 23.31 -14.41
N VAL A 47 -4.37 24.48 -14.10
CA VAL A 47 -3.32 24.62 -13.07
C VAL A 47 -3.89 24.35 -11.67
N GLU A 48 -5.07 24.87 -11.37
CA GLU A 48 -5.74 24.62 -10.08
C GLU A 48 -6.04 23.13 -9.89
N PHE A 49 -6.52 22.44 -10.93
CA PHE A 49 -6.73 20.98 -10.89
C PHE A 49 -5.40 20.21 -10.74
N ALA A 50 -4.35 20.62 -11.44
CA ALA A 50 -3.04 19.97 -11.40
C ALA A 50 -2.37 20.06 -10.00
N LEU A 51 -2.76 21.02 -9.16
CA LEU A 51 -2.28 21.12 -7.77
C LEU A 51 -3.02 20.17 -6.81
N ILE A 52 -4.30 19.88 -7.08
CA ILE A 52 -5.12 18.99 -6.22
C ILE A 52 -4.91 17.52 -6.59
N LEU A 53 -4.72 17.24 -7.88
CA LEU A 53 -4.58 15.89 -8.42
C LEU A 53 -3.52 15.03 -7.68
N PRO A 54 -2.29 15.53 -7.38
CA PRO A 54 -1.29 14.74 -6.66
C PRO A 54 -1.77 14.30 -5.27
N ILE A 55 -2.41 15.20 -4.52
CA ILE A 55 -2.93 14.90 -3.18
C ILE A 55 -4.06 13.86 -3.27
N PHE A 56 -4.94 14.01 -4.25
CA PHE A 56 -6.02 13.06 -4.48
C PHE A 56 -5.50 11.67 -4.84
N VAL A 57 -4.49 11.58 -5.71
CA VAL A 57 -3.83 10.31 -6.07
C VAL A 57 -3.16 9.68 -4.85
N MET A 58 -2.48 10.46 -4.00
CA MET A 58 -1.89 9.94 -2.75
C MET A 58 -2.94 9.34 -1.82
N LEU A 59 -4.07 10.02 -1.68
CA LEU A 59 -5.18 9.55 -0.84
C LEU A 59 -5.75 8.24 -1.38
N LEU A 60 -5.94 8.12 -2.69
CA LEU A 60 -6.40 6.87 -3.32
C LEU A 60 -5.42 5.72 -3.10
N LEU A 61 -4.12 5.94 -3.35
CA LEU A 61 -3.10 4.93 -3.11
C LEU A 61 -3.09 4.51 -1.63
N SER A 62 -3.22 5.48 -0.71
CA SER A 62 -3.21 5.20 0.73
C SER A 62 -4.39 4.31 1.15
N LEU A 63 -5.58 4.58 0.62
CA LEU A 63 -6.76 3.76 0.89
C LEU A 63 -6.63 2.35 0.31
N MET A 64 -6.07 2.23 -0.90
CA MET A 64 -5.80 0.93 -1.52
C MET A 64 -4.81 0.11 -0.69
N GLU A 65 -3.67 0.70 -0.32
CA GLU A 65 -2.65 0.03 0.49
C GLU A 65 -3.20 -0.39 1.86
N PHE A 66 -3.97 0.49 2.50
CA PHE A 66 -4.63 0.19 3.76
C PHE A 66 -5.59 -1.00 3.62
N ALA A 67 -6.41 -1.04 2.57
CA ALA A 67 -7.34 -2.14 2.34
C ALA A 67 -6.62 -3.49 2.18
N ILE A 68 -5.52 -3.53 1.42
CA ILE A 68 -4.73 -4.75 1.20
C ILE A 68 -4.01 -5.19 2.48
N THR A 69 -3.42 -4.23 3.20
CA THR A 69 -2.76 -4.49 4.49
C THR A 69 -3.75 -5.05 5.51
N PHE A 70 -4.95 -4.45 5.59
CA PHE A 70 -6.00 -4.89 6.50
C PHE A 70 -6.54 -6.27 6.12
N SER A 71 -6.74 -6.54 4.82
CA SER A 71 -7.11 -7.88 4.34
C SER A 71 -6.06 -8.92 4.71
N THR A 72 -4.77 -8.62 4.54
CA THR A 72 -3.66 -9.50 4.94
C THR A 72 -3.71 -9.81 6.44
N LEU A 73 -3.95 -8.78 7.26
CA LEU A 73 -4.07 -8.90 8.71
C LEU A 73 -5.21 -9.83 9.12
N LEU A 74 -6.38 -9.71 8.48
CA LEU A 74 -7.53 -10.58 8.72
C LEU A 74 -7.23 -12.02 8.29
N ASN A 75 -6.66 -12.23 7.10
CA ASN A 75 -6.35 -13.57 6.58
C ASN A 75 -5.39 -14.33 7.49
N ILE A 76 -4.32 -13.67 7.97
CA ILE A 76 -3.37 -14.31 8.91
C ILE A 76 -4.06 -14.63 10.24
N ASN A 77 -4.96 -13.77 10.70
CA ASN A 77 -5.70 -14.02 11.93
C ASN A 77 -6.66 -15.22 11.80
N PHE A 78 -7.37 -15.33 10.68
CA PHE A 78 -8.23 -16.48 10.38
C PHE A 78 -7.41 -17.77 10.25
N ALA A 79 -6.32 -17.75 9.47
CA ALA A 79 -5.43 -18.91 9.34
C ALA A 79 -4.84 -19.35 10.69
N SER A 80 -4.46 -18.40 11.56
CA SER A 80 -3.99 -18.70 12.91
C SER A 80 -5.08 -19.36 13.76
N ARG A 81 -6.31 -18.88 13.69
CA ARG A 81 -7.44 -19.45 14.42
C ARG A 81 -7.78 -20.86 13.94
N ASP A 82 -7.86 -21.06 12.64
CA ASP A 82 -8.23 -22.34 12.04
C ASP A 82 -7.12 -23.39 12.26
N ALA A 83 -5.85 -22.98 12.14
CA ALA A 83 -4.72 -23.82 12.53
C ALA A 83 -4.72 -24.18 14.03
N THR A 84 -5.17 -23.26 14.90
CA THR A 84 -5.30 -23.54 16.34
C THR A 84 -6.43 -24.53 16.62
N LEU A 85 -7.52 -24.48 15.85
CA LEU A 85 -8.60 -25.47 15.94
C LEU A 85 -8.10 -26.86 15.57
N ILE A 86 -7.38 -26.99 14.46
CA ILE A 86 -6.72 -28.24 14.08
C ILE A 86 -5.71 -28.67 15.14
N ALA A 87 -5.00 -27.74 15.76
CA ALA A 87 -4.06 -28.07 16.83
C ALA A 87 -4.75 -28.64 18.08
N ALA A 88 -5.93 -28.10 18.43
CA ALA A 88 -6.71 -28.57 19.56
C ALA A 88 -7.30 -29.97 19.32
N GLU A 89 -7.76 -30.24 18.09
CA GLU A 89 -8.30 -31.55 17.67
C GLU A 89 -7.18 -32.60 17.53
N ALA A 90 -6.06 -32.25 16.87
CA ALA A 90 -4.98 -33.19 16.63
C ALA A 90 -4.21 -33.57 17.90
N GLY A 91 -4.22 -32.69 18.92
CA GLY A 91 -3.67 -32.98 20.24
C GLY A 91 -2.23 -33.49 20.20
N ASP A 92 -2.01 -34.65 20.80
CA ASP A 92 -0.74 -35.38 20.88
C ASP A 92 -0.51 -36.38 19.72
N GLY A 93 -1.39 -36.38 18.72
CA GLY A 93 -1.35 -37.32 17.60
C GLY A 93 -0.09 -37.23 16.73
N ALA A 94 0.30 -38.38 16.16
CA ALA A 94 1.41 -38.45 15.21
C ALA A 94 1.13 -37.59 13.96
N GLY A 95 2.04 -36.68 13.65
CA GLY A 95 1.90 -35.75 12.53
C GLY A 95 1.03 -34.53 12.79
N ALA A 96 0.58 -34.29 14.04
CA ALA A 96 -0.23 -33.12 14.41
C ALA A 96 0.38 -31.79 13.92
N ASP A 97 1.70 -31.61 14.07
CA ASP A 97 2.36 -30.36 13.68
C ASP A 97 2.30 -30.10 12.18
N CYS A 98 2.42 -31.14 11.36
CA CYS A 98 2.24 -30.98 9.92
C CYS A 98 0.77 -30.73 9.54
N ALA A 99 -0.21 -31.30 10.23
CA ALA A 99 -1.62 -30.97 9.98
C ALA A 99 -1.89 -29.48 10.26
N ILE A 100 -1.34 -28.95 11.36
CA ILE A 100 -1.43 -27.54 11.74
C ILE A 100 -0.76 -26.66 10.67
N LEU A 101 0.48 -26.97 10.28
CA LEU A 101 1.21 -26.22 9.26
C LEU A 101 0.56 -26.30 7.87
N GLN A 102 -0.03 -27.45 7.53
CA GLN A 102 -0.79 -27.63 6.29
C GLN A 102 -2.06 -26.76 6.30
N MET A 103 -2.74 -26.62 7.44
CA MET A 103 -3.89 -25.73 7.55
C MET A 103 -3.49 -24.27 7.32
N VAL A 104 -2.37 -23.82 7.91
CA VAL A 104 -1.82 -22.48 7.64
C VAL A 104 -1.59 -22.27 6.13
N GLU A 105 -1.03 -23.26 5.43
CA GLU A 105 -0.86 -23.16 3.98
C GLU A 105 -2.17 -23.20 3.21
N LYS A 106 -3.21 -23.86 3.73
CA LYS A 106 -4.50 -23.99 3.06
C LYS A 106 -5.31 -22.69 3.10
N ASP A 107 -5.25 -21.93 4.19
CA ASP A 107 -6.12 -20.78 4.41
C ASP A 107 -5.59 -19.46 3.82
N LEU A 108 -4.32 -19.44 3.39
CA LEU A 108 -3.67 -18.24 2.88
C LEU A 108 -3.72 -18.17 1.35
N ASP A 109 -4.63 -17.37 0.82
CA ASP A 109 -4.77 -17.13 -0.62
C ASP A 109 -4.40 -15.69 -1.04
N SER A 110 -4.33 -15.46 -2.36
CA SER A 110 -4.07 -14.15 -2.95
C SER A 110 -5.03 -13.07 -2.39
N PRO A 111 -4.53 -11.89 -1.99
CA PRO A 111 -3.18 -11.33 -2.18
C PRO A 111 -2.15 -11.73 -1.09
N THR A 112 -2.53 -12.52 -0.10
CA THR A 112 -1.65 -12.95 1.00
C THR A 112 -0.78 -14.12 0.54
N GLN A 113 0.48 -13.84 0.20
CA GLN A 113 1.38 -14.83 -0.40
C GLN A 113 2.04 -15.71 0.66
N LYS A 114 1.84 -17.03 0.59
CA LYS A 114 2.42 -18.03 1.51
C LYS A 114 3.94 -17.91 1.66
N ALA A 115 4.64 -17.55 0.58
CA ALA A 115 6.09 -17.34 0.56
C ALA A 115 6.59 -16.20 1.48
N ARG A 116 5.69 -15.35 1.96
CA ARG A 116 6.01 -14.22 2.86
C ARG A 116 5.83 -14.55 4.34
N ILE A 117 5.34 -15.75 4.67
CA ILE A 117 5.38 -16.29 6.02
C ILE A 117 6.86 -16.38 6.41
N GLN A 118 7.23 -15.82 7.55
CA GLN A 118 8.58 -15.90 8.09
C GLN A 118 8.70 -17.13 9.00
N GLN A 119 7.72 -17.27 9.88
CA GLN A 119 7.74 -18.27 10.95
C GLN A 119 6.33 -18.63 11.40
N VAL A 120 6.14 -19.91 11.75
CA VAL A 120 4.97 -20.40 12.49
C VAL A 120 5.47 -20.96 13.81
N ARG A 121 4.80 -20.63 14.92
CA ARG A 121 5.08 -21.19 16.24
C ARG A 121 3.86 -21.93 16.74
N ILE A 122 4.08 -23.16 17.19
CA ILE A 122 3.06 -23.96 17.87
C ILE A 122 3.49 -24.03 19.32
N TYR A 123 2.67 -23.50 20.22
CA TYR A 123 3.09 -23.25 21.59
C TYR A 123 2.08 -23.68 22.63
N TRP A 124 2.58 -23.96 23.83
CA TRP A 124 1.77 -24.15 25.01
C TRP A 124 1.50 -22.81 25.68
N SER A 125 0.23 -22.47 25.77
CA SER A 125 -0.26 -21.25 26.40
C SER A 125 -0.55 -21.49 27.88
N GLY A 126 0.04 -20.66 28.73
CA GLY A 126 -0.28 -20.62 30.15
C GLY A 126 -1.62 -19.92 30.41
N THR A 127 -2.07 -19.97 31.66
CA THR A 127 -3.37 -19.40 32.09
C THR A 127 -3.49 -17.89 31.83
N ASN A 128 -2.36 -17.18 31.76
CA ASN A 128 -2.31 -15.74 31.50
C ASN A 128 -2.08 -15.40 30.02
N GLY A 129 -2.16 -16.40 29.12
CA GLY A 129 -1.84 -16.24 27.70
C GLY A 129 -0.36 -16.11 27.39
N ASN A 130 0.51 -16.39 28.37
CA ASN A 130 1.96 -16.40 28.17
C ASN A 130 2.40 -17.69 27.50
N GLU A 131 3.44 -17.60 26.68
CA GLU A 131 4.03 -18.75 26.02
C GLU A 131 4.96 -19.50 26.99
N LEU A 132 4.65 -20.77 27.30
CA LEU A 132 5.43 -21.60 28.23
C LEU A 132 6.50 -22.44 27.52
N ALA A 133 6.16 -22.96 26.34
CA ALA A 133 7.06 -23.75 25.49
C ALA A 133 6.57 -23.69 24.04
N ALA A 134 7.46 -23.87 23.05
CA ALA A 134 7.05 -23.87 21.65
C ALA A 134 7.95 -24.68 20.72
N ASN A 135 7.33 -25.13 19.63
CA ASN A 135 8.00 -25.51 18.41
C ASN A 135 8.03 -24.30 17.47
N VAL A 136 9.20 -24.05 16.88
CA VAL A 136 9.41 -22.97 15.93
C VAL A 136 9.67 -23.56 14.57
N TYR A 137 8.86 -23.17 13.59
CA TYR A 137 8.97 -23.57 12.19
C TYR A 137 9.27 -22.35 11.33
N LEU A 138 10.42 -22.37 10.65
CA LEU A 138 10.77 -21.35 9.68
C LEU A 138 10.25 -21.74 8.31
N ARG A 139 9.83 -20.76 7.49
CA ARG A 139 9.42 -20.98 6.10
C ARG A 139 10.65 -21.20 5.21
N SER A 140 11.33 -22.31 5.44
CA SER A 140 12.53 -22.75 4.75
C SER A 140 12.50 -24.26 4.59
N GLY A 141 13.09 -24.79 3.51
CA GLY A 141 13.15 -26.23 3.28
C GLY A 141 11.78 -26.91 3.28
N SER A 142 11.72 -28.13 3.82
CA SER A 142 10.49 -28.91 3.92
C SER A 142 10.59 -29.96 5.03
N THR A 143 9.47 -30.24 5.68
CA THR A 143 9.33 -31.30 6.69
C THR A 143 8.24 -32.26 6.23
N THR A 144 8.51 -33.56 6.31
CA THR A 144 7.52 -34.60 6.05
C THR A 144 7.09 -35.23 7.36
N CYS A 145 5.79 -35.27 7.63
CA CYS A 145 5.24 -36.01 8.77
C CYS A 145 4.41 -37.18 8.29
N THR A 146 4.47 -38.27 9.03
CA THR A 146 3.63 -39.45 8.83
C THR A 146 2.56 -39.49 9.91
N TYR A 147 1.31 -39.58 9.48
CA TYR A 147 0.15 -39.74 10.36
C TYR A 147 0.06 -41.18 10.88
N ALA A 148 -0.73 -41.38 11.94
CA ALA A 148 -1.02 -42.73 12.47
C ALA A 148 -1.64 -43.67 11.42
N SER A 149 -2.31 -43.14 10.40
CA SER A 149 -2.86 -43.90 9.27
C SER A 149 -1.80 -44.41 8.28
N GLY A 150 -0.53 -44.01 8.42
CA GLY A 150 0.55 -44.30 7.47
C GLY A 150 0.63 -43.31 6.30
N THR A 151 -0.36 -42.46 6.11
CA THR A 151 -0.31 -41.37 5.11
C THR A 151 0.72 -40.33 5.53
N SER A 152 1.48 -39.79 4.57
CA SER A 152 2.45 -38.73 4.85
C SER A 152 2.09 -37.43 4.14
N VAL A 153 2.38 -36.30 4.79
CA VAL A 153 2.28 -34.96 4.20
C VAL A 153 3.64 -34.27 4.25
N THR A 154 3.96 -33.50 3.22
CA THR A 154 5.13 -32.62 3.20
C THR A 154 4.68 -31.18 3.27
N VAL A 155 5.17 -30.46 4.29
CA VAL A 155 4.92 -29.04 4.50
C VAL A 155 6.20 -28.24 4.26
N PRO A 156 6.12 -27.03 3.73
CA PRO A 156 7.28 -26.28 3.28
C PRO A 156 7.89 -25.41 4.41
N TYR A 157 8.16 -26.07 5.53
CA TYR A 157 8.73 -25.52 6.75
C TYR A 157 9.85 -26.42 7.27
N THR A 158 10.79 -25.85 8.02
CA THR A 158 11.81 -26.60 8.74
C THR A 158 11.73 -26.24 10.22
N ALA A 159 11.77 -27.25 11.09
CA ALA A 159 11.85 -27.05 12.53
C ALA A 159 13.17 -26.37 12.89
N SER A 160 13.10 -25.18 13.50
CA SER A 160 14.25 -24.45 14.03
C SER A 160 14.48 -24.73 15.52
N SER A 161 13.42 -25.01 16.28
CA SER A 161 13.51 -25.43 17.67
C SER A 161 12.29 -26.28 18.05
N THR A 162 12.46 -27.25 18.93
CA THR A 162 11.40 -28.17 19.35
C THR A 162 11.32 -28.22 20.87
N GLY A 163 10.52 -27.35 21.46
CA GLY A 163 10.27 -27.27 22.91
C GLY A 163 8.90 -27.76 23.35
N TYR A 164 7.97 -27.96 22.41
CA TYR A 164 6.60 -28.41 22.66
C TYR A 164 6.15 -29.44 21.59
N PRO A 165 6.85 -30.59 21.47
CA PRO A 165 6.53 -31.62 20.50
C PRO A 165 5.15 -32.22 20.74
N ALA A 166 4.51 -32.76 19.69
CA ALA A 166 3.20 -33.38 19.79
C ALA A 166 3.11 -34.43 20.91
N SER A 167 4.13 -35.28 21.06
CA SER A 167 4.17 -36.32 22.10
C SER A 167 4.26 -35.81 23.55
N ALA A 168 4.53 -34.52 23.76
CA ALA A 168 4.60 -33.91 25.10
C ALA A 168 3.31 -33.15 25.45
N ARG A 169 2.33 -33.13 24.55
CA ARG A 169 1.05 -32.42 24.73
C ARG A 169 0.12 -33.21 25.63
N CYS A 170 -0.61 -32.50 26.47
CA CYS A 170 -1.60 -33.15 27.33
C CYS A 170 -3.04 -33.02 26.82
N THR A 171 -3.62 -34.16 26.46
CA THR A 171 -5.01 -34.32 25.99
C THR A 171 -5.92 -34.97 27.04
N VAL A 172 -5.48 -35.04 28.32
CA VAL A 172 -6.24 -35.66 29.42
C VAL A 172 -6.78 -34.61 30.41
N ILE A 173 -8.05 -34.71 30.79
CA ILE A 173 -8.73 -33.77 31.70
C ILE A 173 -8.03 -33.66 33.06
N ASN A 174 -7.61 -34.80 33.62
CA ASN A 174 -6.92 -34.87 34.91
C ASN A 174 -5.41 -34.62 34.83
N GLY A 175 -4.92 -34.21 33.65
CA GLY A 175 -3.51 -33.94 33.42
C GLY A 175 -2.71 -35.19 33.06
N CYS A 176 -1.51 -34.94 32.56
CA CYS A 176 -0.58 -35.97 32.07
C CYS A 176 0.66 -36.06 32.96
N GLY A 177 0.62 -35.44 34.14
CA GLY A 177 1.73 -35.29 35.06
C GLY A 177 2.69 -34.15 34.69
N GLY A 178 3.72 -33.97 35.51
CA GLY A 178 4.73 -32.92 35.33
C GLY A 178 4.12 -31.52 35.36
N SER A 179 4.47 -30.68 34.38
CA SER A 179 3.98 -29.32 34.24
C SER A 179 2.57 -29.22 33.64
N HIS A 180 1.91 -30.35 33.31
CA HIS A 180 0.62 -30.39 32.63
C HIS A 180 -0.50 -30.81 33.60
N PRO A 181 -1.05 -29.88 34.42
CA PRO A 181 -2.05 -30.17 35.44
C PRO A 181 -3.44 -30.51 34.88
N GLY A 182 -3.63 -30.42 33.56
CA GLY A 182 -4.87 -30.70 32.86
C GLY A 182 -4.67 -30.60 31.36
N LEU A 183 -5.76 -30.55 30.60
CA LEU A 183 -5.72 -30.29 29.16
C LEU A 183 -4.92 -29.03 28.85
N ASP A 184 -3.96 -29.16 27.96
CA ASP A 184 -3.16 -28.05 27.48
C ASP A 184 -4.00 -27.06 26.68
N THR A 185 -3.59 -25.80 26.73
CA THR A 185 -4.02 -24.79 25.78
C THR A 185 -2.94 -24.65 24.72
N VAL A 186 -3.24 -25.09 23.50
CA VAL A 186 -2.34 -24.93 22.36
C VAL A 186 -2.62 -23.63 21.65
N GLY A 187 -1.56 -22.93 21.27
CA GLY A 187 -1.64 -21.73 20.44
C GLY A 187 -0.82 -21.85 19.18
N VAL A 188 -1.28 -21.16 18.13
CA VAL A 188 -0.57 -21.03 16.88
C VAL A 188 -0.32 -19.56 16.61
N LEU A 189 0.95 -19.18 16.46
CA LEU A 189 1.38 -17.84 16.09
C LEU A 189 1.97 -17.87 14.68
N ILE A 190 1.54 -16.94 13.84
CA ILE A 190 2.04 -16.77 12.47
C ILE A 190 2.70 -15.39 12.39
N ALA A 191 3.99 -15.38 12.03
CA ALA A 191 4.74 -14.17 11.70
C ALA A 191 4.85 -14.05 10.17
N TYR A 192 4.39 -12.93 9.63
CA TYR A 192 4.26 -12.70 8.20
C TYR A 192 4.83 -11.34 7.80
N ARG A 193 5.54 -11.29 6.67
CA ARG A 193 6.07 -10.05 6.11
C ARG A 193 5.15 -9.49 5.02
N HIS A 194 4.36 -8.48 5.34
CA HIS A 194 3.54 -7.78 4.34
C HIS A 194 4.42 -6.89 3.46
N ALA A 195 4.38 -7.09 2.15
CA ALA A 195 5.09 -6.28 1.17
C ALA A 195 4.12 -5.27 0.54
N TRP A 196 4.58 -4.03 0.43
CA TRP A 196 3.79 -2.95 -0.14
C TRP A 196 3.48 -3.21 -1.62
N LEU A 197 2.23 -2.95 -2.02
CA LEU A 197 1.83 -3.11 -3.42
C LEU A 197 1.97 -1.80 -4.20
N THR A 198 1.75 -0.66 -3.55
CA THR A 198 1.85 0.68 -4.13
C THR A 198 3.25 1.29 -3.92
N PRO A 199 3.64 2.31 -4.71
CA PRO A 199 4.90 3.03 -4.50
C PRO A 199 4.87 4.00 -3.31
N LEU A 200 3.81 4.00 -2.48
CA LEU A 200 3.69 4.88 -1.32
C LEU A 200 4.90 4.89 -0.39
N PRO A 201 5.56 3.75 -0.10
CA PRO A 201 6.73 3.77 0.78
C PRO A 201 7.86 4.66 0.26
N ALA A 202 8.08 4.67 -1.05
CA ALA A 202 9.11 5.50 -1.67
C ALA A 202 8.75 7.00 -1.62
N ILE A 203 7.45 7.30 -1.70
CA ILE A 203 6.93 8.68 -1.71
C ILE A 203 6.91 9.28 -0.29
N VAL A 204 6.45 8.50 0.69
CA VAL A 204 6.22 8.94 2.08
C VAL A 204 7.35 8.46 3.01
N GLN A 205 8.45 7.97 2.44
CA GLN A 205 9.65 7.52 3.17
C GLN A 205 9.39 6.42 4.21
N LEU A 206 8.50 5.46 3.90
CA LEU A 206 8.28 4.27 4.73
C LEU A 206 9.31 3.18 4.40
N PRO A 207 9.52 2.20 5.30
CA PRO A 207 10.45 1.09 5.05
C PRO A 207 10.07 0.29 3.79
N ALA A 208 10.92 0.32 2.75
CA ALA A 208 10.62 -0.31 1.46
C ALA A 208 10.43 -1.84 1.55
N GLY A 209 11.01 -2.48 2.57
CA GLY A 209 10.95 -3.93 2.75
C GLY A 209 9.62 -4.46 3.30
N GLY A 210 8.62 -3.62 3.54
CA GLY A 210 7.32 -4.04 4.11
C GLY A 210 7.19 -3.88 5.62
N ILE A 211 6.13 -4.44 6.19
CA ILE A 211 5.85 -4.46 7.64
C ILE A 211 5.65 -5.90 8.15
N ASP A 212 6.05 -6.15 9.39
CA ASP A 212 5.82 -7.44 10.04
C ASP A 212 4.44 -7.46 10.70
N ILE A 213 3.66 -8.50 10.37
CA ILE A 213 2.35 -8.77 10.96
C ILE A 213 2.47 -10.08 11.71
N THR A 214 2.22 -10.04 13.02
CA THR A 214 2.17 -11.23 13.87
C THR A 214 0.78 -11.39 14.43
N ARG A 215 0.18 -12.59 14.26
CA ARG A 215 -1.12 -12.93 14.85
C ARG A 215 -1.04 -14.27 15.54
N SER A 216 -1.78 -14.39 16.64
CA SER A 216 -1.83 -15.62 17.42
C SER A 216 -3.22 -15.84 17.99
N ASN A 217 -3.62 -17.11 18.01
CA ASN A 217 -4.81 -17.60 18.66
C ASN A 217 -4.42 -18.81 19.51
N ALA A 218 -5.21 -19.09 20.55
CA ALA A 218 -5.00 -20.23 21.44
C ALA A 218 -6.35 -20.86 21.80
N MET A 219 -6.38 -22.19 21.89
CA MET A 219 -7.56 -22.98 22.23
C MET A 219 -7.17 -24.14 23.14
N ARG A 220 -8.10 -24.57 23.98
CA ARG A 220 -7.89 -25.75 24.81
C ARG A 220 -8.01 -27.00 23.95
N MET A 221 -7.14 -27.98 24.19
CA MET A 221 -7.17 -29.25 23.46
C MET A 221 -8.46 -30.03 23.70
N GLU A 222 -8.84 -30.82 22.70
CA GLU A 222 -9.93 -31.78 22.84
C GLU A 222 -9.48 -32.93 23.75
N PRO A 223 -10.30 -33.32 24.74
CA PRO A 223 -9.98 -34.46 25.59
C PRO A 223 -10.09 -35.77 24.82
N THR A 224 -9.04 -36.59 24.94
CA THR A 224 -9.08 -37.99 24.53
C THR A 224 -9.50 -38.84 25.74
N LEU A 225 -10.39 -39.81 25.51
CA LEU A 225 -10.92 -40.71 26.54
C LEU A 225 -10.00 -41.91 26.79
#